data_AF-A0A3M1KRK6-F1
#
_entry.id   AF-A0A3M1KRK6-F1
#
_cell.length_a   1.000
_cell.length_b   1.000
_cell.length_c   1.000
_cell.angle_alpha   90.00
_cell.angle_beta   90.00
_cell.angle_gamma   90.00
#
_symmetry.space_group_name_H-M   'P 1'
#
loop_
_entity.id
_entity.type
_entity.pdbx_description
1 polymer ?
#
loop_
_entity_poly.entity_id
_entity_poly.type
_entity_poly.pdbx_seq_one_letter_code
_entity_poly.pdbx_strand_id
1 'polypeptide(L)'
;MVAHFSSLAFVLGVTLFVAYTAERGGAFFEKLYRWVPSILLLYLLPALAVNVGVLRADASVRLLAMDTALPLCLIVLTAVIHLPDLLKISRPGLLTFLAGTLGIVVGGPLALALAGLFEPDLLAERGADSVWRGLICITGGWINGTPGQLSMKEVYGSSEPLFLSALAADIILQNLWLVFLLYSAKFQHHFNRLLLGADAPPGVSSAPPTPKENGGGGGWPSVKEWGVAGLTLG
;
A
#
# COMPACT_ATOMS: atom_id res chain seq x y z
N MET A 1 12.00 25.67 20.83
CA MET A 1 10.72 26.21 20.33
C MET A 1 10.77 26.54 18.83
N VAL A 2 11.65 27.44 18.35
CA VAL A 2 11.74 27.83 16.92
C VAL A 2 12.10 26.67 15.98
N ALA A 3 12.98 25.76 16.39
CA ALA A 3 13.39 24.60 15.56
C ALA A 3 12.24 23.63 15.26
N HIS A 4 11.32 23.42 16.23
CA HIS A 4 10.17 22.50 16.07
C HIS A 4 9.18 22.98 15.00
N PHE A 5 8.99 24.30 14.89
CA PHE A 5 8.11 24.90 13.89
C PHE A 5 8.72 24.84 12.49
N SER A 6 10.05 24.98 12.37
CA SER A 6 10.76 24.91 11.09
C SER A 6 10.61 23.56 10.40
N SER A 7 10.84 22.45 11.13
CA SER A 7 10.71 21.10 10.56
C SER A 7 9.28 20.80 10.11
N LEU A 8 8.28 21.22 10.90
CA LEU A 8 6.89 21.03 10.57
C LEU A 8 6.46 21.86 9.34
N ALA A 9 6.82 23.15 9.31
CA ALA A 9 6.53 24.04 8.19
C ALA A 9 7.16 23.53 6.89
N PHE A 10 8.37 22.97 6.97
CA PHE A 10 9.03 22.36 5.83
C PHE A 10 8.27 21.13 5.32
N VAL A 11 7.92 20.19 6.19
CA VAL A 11 7.18 18.97 5.77
C VAL A 11 5.81 19.34 5.17
N LEU A 12 5.10 20.29 5.76
CA LEU A 12 3.85 20.82 5.20
C LEU A 12 4.08 21.51 3.85
N GLY A 13 5.13 22.32 3.74
CA GLY A 13 5.50 23.00 2.50
C GLY A 13 5.83 22.02 1.37
N VAL A 14 6.62 20.99 1.64
CA VAL A 14 6.90 19.91 0.69
C VAL A 14 5.61 19.19 0.29
N THR A 15 4.74 18.90 1.26
CA THR A 15 3.47 18.21 0.99
C THR A 15 2.58 19.03 0.06
N LEU A 16 2.40 20.32 0.36
CA LEU A 16 1.62 21.24 -0.45
C LEU A 16 2.24 21.45 -1.83
N PHE A 17 3.56 21.57 -1.91
CA PHE A 17 4.28 21.73 -3.18
C PHE A 17 4.09 20.51 -4.08
N VAL A 18 4.26 19.30 -3.55
CA VAL A 18 4.07 18.06 -4.33
C VAL A 18 2.61 17.88 -4.72
N ALA A 19 1.66 18.13 -3.82
CA ALA A 19 0.22 18.05 -4.14
C ALA A 19 -0.16 19.04 -5.25
N TYR A 20 0.28 20.29 -5.14
CA TYR A 20 0.01 21.34 -6.13
C TYR A 20 0.61 20.99 -7.50
N THR A 21 1.87 20.55 -7.53
CA THR A 21 2.54 20.20 -8.78
C THR A 21 2.02 18.89 -9.39
N ALA A 22 1.51 17.96 -8.58
CA ALA A 22 0.90 16.72 -9.07
C ALA A 22 -0.46 16.97 -9.74
N GLU A 23 -1.26 17.90 -9.23
CA GLU A 23 -2.57 18.22 -9.81
C GLU A 23 -2.50 19.24 -10.97
N ARG A 24 -1.58 20.21 -10.90
CA ARG A 24 -1.58 21.39 -11.79
C ARG A 24 -0.20 21.71 -12.39
N GLY A 25 0.77 20.81 -12.25
CA GLY A 25 2.13 21.04 -12.74
C GLY A 25 2.19 21.11 -14.26
N GLY A 26 3.00 22.03 -14.80
CA GLY A 26 3.23 22.13 -16.25
C GLY A 26 3.94 20.90 -16.84
N ALA A 27 4.21 20.94 -18.15
CA ALA A 27 4.73 19.80 -18.93
C ALA A 27 6.02 19.13 -18.40
N PHE A 28 6.80 19.83 -17.56
CA PHE A 28 7.95 19.24 -16.87
C PHE A 28 7.53 18.28 -15.75
N PHE A 29 6.62 18.72 -14.87
CA PHE A 29 6.17 17.93 -13.71
C PHE A 29 5.34 16.73 -14.13
N GLU A 30 4.51 16.85 -15.18
CA GLU A 30 3.81 15.69 -15.74
C GLU A 30 4.77 14.59 -16.21
N LYS A 31 5.87 14.98 -16.89
CA LYS A 31 6.91 14.03 -17.30
C LYS A 31 7.63 13.42 -16.11
N LEU A 32 7.92 14.22 -15.07
CA LEU A 32 8.54 13.75 -13.84
C LEU A 32 7.63 12.74 -13.12
N TYR A 33 6.34 13.08 -12.92
CA TYR A 33 5.37 12.24 -12.23
C TYR A 33 5.01 10.96 -12.97
N ARG A 34 5.20 10.94 -14.30
CA ARG A 34 5.10 9.71 -15.10
C ARG A 34 6.19 8.69 -14.78
N TRP A 35 7.37 9.15 -14.37
CA TRP A 35 8.50 8.29 -14.02
C TRP A 35 8.63 8.07 -12.51
N VAL A 36 8.31 9.08 -11.71
CA VAL A 36 8.46 9.08 -10.25
C VAL A 36 7.12 9.46 -9.63
N PRO A 37 6.39 8.50 -9.02
CA PRO A 37 5.11 8.80 -8.36
C PRO A 37 5.24 9.92 -7.32
N SER A 38 4.21 10.76 -7.21
CA SER A 38 4.19 11.88 -6.25
C SER A 38 4.38 11.41 -4.80
N ILE A 39 3.82 10.25 -4.44
CA ILE A 39 4.00 9.64 -3.11
C ILE A 39 5.48 9.32 -2.82
N LEU A 40 6.27 8.96 -3.83
CA LEU A 40 7.70 8.71 -3.64
C LEU A 40 8.45 10.00 -3.34
N LEU A 41 8.09 11.12 -3.99
CA LEU A 41 8.69 12.42 -3.69
C LEU A 41 8.33 12.91 -2.28
N LEU A 42 7.09 12.67 -1.83
CA LEU A 42 6.65 12.99 -0.47
C LEU A 42 7.47 12.24 0.59
N TYR A 43 7.95 11.04 0.28
CA TYR A 43 8.84 10.29 1.16
C TYR A 43 10.31 10.73 1.03
N LEU A 44 10.78 10.90 -0.21
CA LEU A 44 12.20 11.12 -0.51
C LEU A 44 12.67 12.52 -0.10
N LEU A 45 11.89 13.57 -0.37
CA LEU A 45 12.31 14.95 -0.12
C LEU A 45 12.53 15.23 1.38
N PRO A 46 11.61 14.86 2.30
CA PRO A 46 11.86 15.01 3.73
C PRO A 46 13.01 14.13 4.22
N ALA A 47 13.10 12.89 3.75
CA ALA A 47 14.18 11.98 4.14
C ALA A 47 15.56 12.52 3.73
N LEU A 48 15.70 13.02 2.49
CA LEU A 48 16.94 13.61 2.01
C LEU A 48 17.28 14.88 2.79
N ALA A 49 16.31 15.73 3.07
CA ALA A 49 16.54 16.96 3.84
C ALA A 49 17.05 16.67 5.27
N VAL A 50 16.57 15.59 5.90
CA VAL A 50 17.11 15.14 7.20
C VAL A 50 18.53 14.58 7.05
N ASN A 51 18.79 13.74 6.04
CA ASN A 51 20.09 13.11 5.85
C ASN A 51 21.21 14.11 5.47
N VAL A 52 20.88 15.14 4.69
CA VAL A 52 21.82 16.23 4.33
C VAL A 52 21.99 17.24 5.48
N GLY A 53 21.24 17.09 6.57
CA GLY A 53 21.32 17.95 7.76
C GLY A 53 20.58 19.28 7.63
N VAL A 54 19.77 19.45 6.58
CA VAL A 54 18.90 20.63 6.38
C VAL A 54 17.78 20.64 7.42
N LEU A 55 17.26 19.46 7.78
CA LEU A 55 16.28 19.27 8.84
C LEU A 55 16.84 18.40 9.96
N ARG A 56 16.39 18.69 11.18
CA ARG A 56 16.60 17.78 12.33
C ARG A 56 15.36 16.92 12.53
N ALA A 57 15.58 15.64 12.81
CA ALA A 57 14.52 14.75 13.27
C ALA A 57 13.96 15.31 14.58
N ASP A 58 12.71 15.75 14.55
CA ASP A 58 12.06 16.46 15.64
C ASP A 58 10.84 15.69 16.14
N ALA A 59 10.63 15.68 17.45
CA ALA A 59 9.48 15.03 18.06
C ALA A 59 8.15 15.69 17.65
N SER A 60 8.13 16.99 17.32
CA SER A 60 6.92 17.71 16.92
C SER A 60 6.25 17.12 15.68
N VAL A 61 7.06 16.73 14.69
CA VAL A 61 6.59 16.13 13.44
C VAL A 61 5.97 14.77 13.72
N ARG A 62 6.61 13.96 14.57
CA ARG A 62 6.06 12.66 14.99
C ARG A 62 4.76 12.82 15.77
N LEU A 63 4.71 13.70 16.77
CA LEU A 63 3.53 13.95 17.60
C LEU A 63 2.32 14.37 16.76
N LEU A 64 2.53 15.28 15.81
CA LEU A 64 1.45 15.70 14.93
C LEU A 64 1.08 14.60 13.94
N ALA A 65 2.04 14.00 13.24
CA ALA A 65 1.74 13.07 12.15
C ALA A 65 1.27 11.70 12.64
N MET A 66 2.02 11.08 13.55
CA MET A 66 1.76 9.71 14.03
C MET A 66 0.77 9.68 15.17
N ASP A 67 0.87 10.61 16.13
CA ASP A 67 0.10 10.50 17.38
C ASP A 67 -1.25 11.24 17.29
N THR A 68 -1.40 12.19 16.36
CA THR A 68 -2.63 12.99 16.21
C THR A 68 -3.31 12.80 14.86
N ALA A 69 -2.61 13.08 13.76
CA ALA A 69 -3.19 13.11 12.43
C ALA A 69 -3.53 11.71 11.91
N LEU A 70 -2.63 10.73 12.04
CA LEU A 70 -2.85 9.37 11.56
C LEU A 70 -4.08 8.71 12.23
N PRO A 71 -4.24 8.72 13.57
CA PRO A 71 -5.44 8.18 14.22
C PRO A 71 -6.71 8.91 13.80
N LEU A 72 -6.68 10.25 13.71
CA LEU A 72 -7.83 11.04 13.28
C LEU A 72 -8.23 10.71 11.84
N CYS A 73 -7.25 10.62 10.93
CA CYS A 73 -7.47 10.23 9.54
C CYS A 73 -8.06 8.82 9.44
N LEU A 74 -7.62 7.88 10.27
CA LEU A 74 -8.20 6.53 10.31
C LEU A 74 -9.66 6.57 10.78
N ILE A 75 -9.99 7.35 11.81
CA ILE A 75 -11.38 7.53 12.28
C ILE A 75 -12.23 8.15 11.18
N VAL A 76 -11.76 9.21 10.53
CA VAL A 76 -12.49 9.88 9.44
C VAL A 76 -12.66 8.93 8.25
N LEU A 77 -11.60 8.23 7.84
CA LEU A 77 -11.65 7.28 6.73
C LEU A 77 -12.64 6.15 7.01
N THR A 78 -12.61 5.60 8.22
CA THR A 78 -13.54 4.52 8.61
C THR A 78 -14.97 5.02 8.75
N ALA A 79 -15.20 6.26 9.18
CA ALA A 79 -16.53 6.87 9.25
C ALA A 79 -17.16 7.10 7.86
N VAL A 80 -16.35 7.28 6.81
CA VAL A 80 -16.83 7.43 5.42
C VAL A 80 -17.24 6.09 4.78
N ILE A 81 -16.85 4.95 5.36
CA ILE A 81 -17.16 3.63 4.80
C ILE A 81 -18.62 3.25 5.10
N HIS A 82 -19.39 2.99 4.05
CA HIS A 82 -20.73 2.42 4.16
C HIS A 82 -20.67 0.91 4.48
N LEU A 83 -20.88 0.54 5.74
CA LEU A 83 -20.91 -0.85 6.21
C LEU A 83 -21.78 -1.80 5.36
N PRO A 84 -22.98 -1.41 4.89
CA PRO A 84 -23.79 -2.30 4.04
C PRO A 84 -23.13 -2.64 2.70
N ASP A 85 -22.34 -1.73 2.13
CA ASP A 85 -21.61 -1.98 0.88
C ASP A 85 -20.35 -2.82 1.13
N LEU A 86 -19.72 -2.67 2.29
CA LEU A 86 -18.65 -3.56 2.75
C LEU A 86 -19.16 -5.01 2.90
N LEU A 87 -20.38 -5.20 3.40
CA LEU A 87 -20.97 -6.54 3.52
C LEU A 87 -21.36 -7.15 2.16
N LYS A 88 -21.45 -6.34 1.10
CA LYS A 88 -21.66 -6.79 -0.28
C LYS A 88 -20.36 -7.16 -0.99
N ILE A 89 -19.25 -7.41 -0.26
CA ILE A 89 -18.05 -8.00 -0.86
C ILE A 89 -18.47 -9.18 -1.73
N SER A 90 -18.15 -9.10 -3.02
CA SER A 90 -18.48 -10.15 -3.96
C SER A 90 -17.79 -11.44 -3.48
N ARG A 91 -18.50 -12.58 -3.57
CA ARG A 91 -17.95 -13.90 -3.26
C ARG A 91 -16.50 -14.10 -3.76
N PRO A 92 -16.10 -13.67 -4.98
CA PRO A 92 -14.70 -13.77 -5.41
C PRO A 92 -13.72 -12.90 -4.61
N GLY A 93 -14.12 -11.71 -4.15
CA GLY A 93 -13.28 -10.86 -3.29
C GLY A 93 -12.96 -11.52 -1.94
N LEU A 94 -13.97 -12.11 -1.30
CA LEU A 94 -13.78 -12.85 -0.05
C LEU A 94 -12.89 -14.08 -0.24
N LEU A 95 -13.10 -14.83 -1.32
CA LEU A 95 -12.26 -15.99 -1.65
C LEU A 95 -10.81 -15.58 -1.90
N THR A 96 -10.57 -14.44 -2.55
CA THR A 96 -9.23 -13.92 -2.81
C THR A 96 -8.54 -13.53 -1.51
N PHE A 97 -9.25 -12.88 -0.59
CA PHE A 97 -8.74 -12.55 0.74
C PHE A 97 -8.36 -13.83 1.51
N LEU A 98 -9.28 -14.80 1.60
CA LEU A 98 -9.03 -16.05 2.32
C LEU A 98 -7.89 -16.86 1.70
N ALA A 99 -7.80 -16.92 0.36
CA ALA A 99 -6.70 -17.58 -0.33
C ALA A 99 -5.35 -16.90 -0.01
N GLY A 100 -5.32 -15.56 0.03
CA GLY A 100 -4.15 -14.79 0.45
C GLY A 100 -3.76 -15.08 1.91
N THR A 101 -4.73 -15.07 2.83
CA THR A 101 -4.49 -15.40 4.25
C THR A 101 -3.97 -16.83 4.41
N LEU A 102 -4.60 -17.81 3.76
CA LEU A 102 -4.15 -19.20 3.79
C LEU A 102 -2.75 -19.35 3.21
N GLY A 103 -2.46 -18.60 2.13
CA GLY A 103 -1.13 -18.52 1.54
C GLY A 103 -0.06 -18.04 2.52
N ILE A 104 -0.35 -17.05 3.36
CA ILE A 104 0.58 -16.58 4.41
C ILE A 104 0.73 -17.61 5.52
N VAL A 105 -0.39 -18.16 6.02
CA VAL A 105 -0.40 -19.13 7.12
C VAL A 105 0.36 -20.40 6.77
N VAL A 106 0.23 -20.89 5.53
CA VAL A 106 0.94 -22.08 5.07
C VAL A 106 2.34 -21.74 4.55
N GLY A 107 2.48 -20.61 3.86
CA GLY A 107 3.71 -20.19 3.20
C GLY A 107 4.86 -19.93 4.17
N GLY A 108 4.59 -19.31 5.33
CA GLY A 108 5.63 -19.06 6.34
C GLY A 108 6.30 -20.36 6.85
N PRO A 109 5.54 -21.30 7.43
CA PRO A 109 6.08 -22.60 7.85
C PRO A 109 6.69 -23.41 6.72
N LEU A 110 6.07 -23.41 5.54
CA LEU A 110 6.59 -24.14 4.38
C LEU A 110 7.93 -23.57 3.91
N ALA A 111 8.08 -22.24 3.83
CA ALA A 111 9.33 -21.60 3.47
C ALA A 111 10.44 -21.92 4.47
N LEU A 112 10.12 -21.89 5.77
CA LEU A 112 11.07 -22.26 6.81
C LEU A 112 11.47 -23.74 6.72
N ALA A 113 10.53 -24.64 6.48
CA ALA A 113 10.81 -26.07 6.29
C ALA A 113 11.70 -26.33 5.07
N LEU A 114 11.42 -25.68 3.94
CA LEU A 114 12.22 -25.80 2.72
C LEU A 114 13.63 -25.23 2.90
N ALA A 115 13.77 -24.07 3.55
CA ALA A 115 15.09 -23.51 3.88
C ALA A 115 15.85 -24.42 4.87
N GLY A 116 15.14 -25.02 5.81
CA GLY A 116 15.68 -25.98 6.78
C GLY A 116 16.22 -27.28 6.15
N LEU A 117 15.86 -27.60 4.90
CA LEU A 117 16.48 -28.71 4.17
C LEU A 117 17.94 -28.43 3.79
N PHE A 118 18.29 -27.16 3.59
CA PHE A 118 19.64 -26.72 3.25
C PHE A 118 20.42 -26.29 4.48
N GLU A 119 19.76 -25.59 5.41
CA GLU A 119 20.35 -25.09 6.66
C GLU A 119 19.48 -25.52 7.86
N PRO A 120 19.70 -26.73 8.41
CA PRO A 120 18.91 -27.29 9.50
C PRO A 120 18.92 -26.40 10.76
N ASP A 121 20.00 -25.63 10.92
CA ASP A 121 20.21 -24.66 12.00
C ASP A 121 19.12 -23.58 12.09
N LEU A 122 18.40 -23.31 11.00
CA LEU A 122 17.27 -22.38 10.95
C LEU A 122 16.03 -22.90 11.71
N LEU A 123 15.90 -24.22 11.85
CA LEU A 123 14.81 -24.88 12.56
C LEU A 123 15.07 -24.99 14.06
N ALA A 124 16.30 -24.73 14.50
CA ALA A 124 16.67 -24.82 15.91
C ALA A 124 15.96 -23.73 16.74
N GLU A 125 15.41 -24.12 17.89
CA GLU A 125 14.93 -23.15 18.87
C GLU A 125 16.13 -22.48 19.55
N ARG A 126 16.25 -21.16 19.33
CA ARG A 126 17.30 -20.31 19.93
C ARG A 126 16.69 -19.25 20.84
N GLY A 127 15.59 -19.59 21.52
CA GLY A 127 14.83 -18.65 22.34
C GLY A 127 14.39 -17.43 21.52
N ALA A 128 14.86 -16.23 21.91
CA ALA A 128 14.53 -14.96 21.25
C ALA A 128 15.05 -14.84 19.81
N ASP A 129 16.10 -15.59 19.46
CA ASP A 129 16.72 -15.56 18.12
C ASP A 129 16.17 -16.67 17.19
N SER A 130 15.09 -17.34 17.58
CA SER A 130 14.46 -18.36 16.73
C SER A 130 13.89 -17.72 15.46
N VAL A 131 14.30 -18.19 14.29
CA VAL A 131 13.97 -17.58 12.97
C VAL A 131 12.46 -17.40 12.76
N TRP A 132 11.65 -18.34 13.24
CA TRP A 132 10.19 -18.25 13.16
C TRP A 132 9.62 -17.01 13.86
N ARG A 133 10.26 -16.49 14.91
CA ARG A 133 9.84 -15.25 15.59
C ARG A 133 10.03 -14.03 14.68
N GLY A 134 11.11 -14.01 13.89
CA GLY A 134 11.31 -13.03 12.83
C GLY A 134 10.24 -13.12 11.74
N LEU A 135 9.85 -14.33 11.34
CA LEU A 135 8.76 -14.55 10.37
C LEU A 135 7.42 -14.01 10.90
N ILE A 136 7.10 -14.24 12.18
CA ILE A 136 5.89 -13.68 12.79
C ILE A 136 5.92 -12.15 12.76
N CYS A 137 7.06 -11.51 13.05
CA CYS A 137 7.20 -10.06 12.92
C CYS A 137 6.84 -9.58 11.50
N ILE A 138 7.34 -10.25 10.45
CA ILE A 138 7.01 -9.92 9.05
C ILE A 138 5.49 -10.01 8.82
N THR A 139 4.85 -11.09 9.27
CA THR A 139 3.40 -11.26 9.12
C THR A 139 2.57 -10.20 9.85
N GLY A 140 3.03 -9.73 11.01
CA GLY A 140 2.40 -8.62 11.73
C GLY A 140 2.44 -7.31 10.95
N GLY A 141 3.47 -7.13 10.12
CA GLY A 141 3.64 -5.98 9.23
C GLY A 141 2.65 -5.92 8.09
N TRP A 142 2.32 -7.09 7.55
CA TRP A 142 1.35 -7.17 6.46
C TRP A 142 -0.06 -6.76 6.90
N ILE A 143 -0.44 -7.08 8.14
CA ILE A 143 -1.77 -6.77 8.69
C ILE A 143 -1.87 -5.32 9.18
N ASN A 144 -0.88 -4.87 9.96
CA ASN A 144 -0.97 -3.59 10.70
C ASN A 144 0.27 -2.70 10.54
N GLY A 145 1.06 -2.91 9.48
CA GLY A 145 2.28 -2.15 9.20
C GLY A 145 3.35 -2.28 10.29
N THR A 146 4.30 -1.34 10.32
CA THR A 146 5.40 -1.32 11.29
C THR A 146 4.95 -1.41 12.76
N PRO A 147 3.85 -0.77 13.22
CA PRO A 147 3.31 -0.99 14.56
C PRO A 147 2.89 -2.44 14.84
N GLY A 148 2.34 -3.13 13.82
CA GLY A 148 2.04 -4.55 13.88
C GLY A 148 3.29 -5.42 14.05
N GLN A 149 4.35 -5.13 13.29
CA GLN A 149 5.64 -5.84 13.43
C GLN A 149 6.21 -5.68 14.84
N LEU A 150 6.18 -4.45 15.37
CA LEU A 150 6.65 -4.16 16.71
C LEU A 150 5.80 -4.87 17.77
N SER A 151 4.48 -4.89 17.61
CA SER A 151 3.59 -5.60 18.53
C SER A 151 3.89 -7.10 18.56
N MET A 152 4.15 -7.70 17.39
CA MET A 152 4.57 -9.10 17.31
C MET A 152 5.92 -9.35 17.97
N LYS A 153 6.89 -8.44 17.82
CA LYS A 153 8.19 -8.50 18.52
C LYS A 153 8.00 -8.57 20.03
N GLU A 154 7.17 -7.68 20.59
CA GLU A 154 6.92 -7.59 22.03
C GLU A 154 6.14 -8.81 22.56
N VAL A 155 5.13 -9.28 21.83
CA VAL A 155 4.30 -10.43 22.24
C VAL A 155 5.05 -11.75 22.17
N TYR A 156 5.83 -11.97 21.10
CA TYR A 156 6.53 -13.24 20.87
C TYR A 156 8.01 -13.21 21.31
N GLY A 157 8.48 -12.08 21.84
CA GLY A 157 9.83 -11.93 22.38
C GLY A 157 10.92 -12.17 21.33
N SER A 158 10.78 -11.58 20.14
CA SER A 158 11.85 -11.61 19.13
C SER A 158 13.01 -10.74 19.60
N SER A 159 14.24 -11.20 19.40
CA SER A 159 15.42 -10.38 19.67
C SER A 159 15.43 -9.12 18.79
N GLU A 160 16.08 -8.07 19.26
CA GLU A 160 16.20 -6.82 18.51
C GLU A 160 17.00 -6.96 17.21
N PRO A 161 18.14 -7.67 17.16
CA PRO A 161 18.86 -7.91 15.91
C PRO A 161 18.04 -8.71 14.90
N LEU A 162 17.31 -9.73 15.34
CA LEU A 162 16.43 -10.52 14.48
C LEU A 162 15.27 -9.67 13.96
N PHE A 163 14.66 -8.85 14.82
CA PHE A 163 13.58 -7.95 14.45
C PHE A 163 14.02 -6.92 13.41
N LEU A 164 15.17 -6.27 13.60
CA LEU A 164 15.69 -5.28 12.65
C LEU A 164 16.03 -5.93 11.30
N SER A 165 16.55 -7.16 11.32
CA SER A 165 16.82 -7.93 10.11
C SER A 165 15.52 -8.28 9.37
N ALA A 166 14.49 -8.71 10.10
CA ALA A 166 13.17 -9.01 9.55
C ALA A 166 12.48 -7.76 8.97
N LEU A 167 12.55 -6.63 9.69
CA LEU A 167 12.06 -5.32 9.23
C LEU A 167 12.72 -4.90 7.91
N ALA A 168 14.05 -4.98 7.84
CA ALA A 168 14.80 -4.62 6.65
C ALA A 168 14.45 -5.55 5.47
N ALA A 169 14.38 -6.87 5.71
CA ALA A 169 14.02 -7.85 4.71
C ALA A 169 12.61 -7.59 4.14
N ASP A 170 11.64 -7.30 5.00
CA ASP A 170 10.26 -6.99 4.61
C ASP A 170 10.20 -5.75 3.70
N ILE A 171 10.82 -4.64 4.12
CA ILE A 171 10.85 -3.39 3.34
C ILE A 171 11.52 -3.61 1.97
N ILE A 172 12.66 -4.31 1.93
CA ILE A 172 13.39 -4.56 0.69
C ILE A 172 12.56 -5.44 -0.26
N LEU A 173 12.01 -6.54 0.24
CA LEU A 173 11.25 -7.48 -0.56
C LEU A 173 9.95 -6.85 -1.06
N GLN A 174 9.25 -6.07 -0.22
CA GLN A 174 8.03 -5.37 -0.60
C GLN A 174 8.30 -4.34 -1.70
N ASN A 175 9.38 -3.57 -1.60
CA ASN A 175 9.74 -2.59 -2.63
C ASN A 175 10.18 -3.27 -3.93
N LEU A 176 10.94 -4.36 -3.85
CA LEU A 176 11.30 -5.15 -5.04
C LEU A 176 10.06 -5.72 -5.73
N TRP A 177 9.13 -6.25 -4.94
CA TRP A 177 7.86 -6.76 -5.44
C TRP A 177 7.00 -5.65 -6.07
N LEU A 178 6.96 -4.46 -5.48
CA LEU A 178 6.27 -3.31 -6.05
C LEU A 178 6.81 -2.94 -7.44
N VAL A 179 8.15 -2.95 -7.62
CA VAL A 179 8.77 -2.74 -8.94
C VAL A 179 8.30 -3.81 -9.94
N PHE A 180 8.29 -5.08 -9.53
CA PHE A 180 7.80 -6.17 -10.36
C PHE A 180 6.33 -5.98 -10.74
N LEU A 181 5.46 -5.63 -9.80
CA LEU A 181 4.04 -5.37 -10.04
C LEU A 181 3.83 -4.23 -11.03
N LEU A 182 4.51 -3.09 -10.84
CA LEU A 182 4.40 -1.93 -11.72
C LEU A 182 4.91 -2.24 -13.14
N TYR A 183 5.96 -3.04 -13.28
CA TYR A 183 6.42 -3.53 -14.57
C TYR A 183 5.39 -4.47 -15.21
N SER A 184 4.85 -5.41 -14.42
CA SER A 184 3.87 -6.41 -14.87
C SER A 184 2.53 -5.80 -15.31
N ALA A 185 2.16 -4.63 -14.77
CA ALA A 185 0.94 -3.91 -15.15
C ALA A 185 0.89 -3.59 -16.65
N LYS A 186 2.05 -3.41 -17.31
CA LYS A 186 2.13 -3.23 -18.77
C LYS A 186 1.67 -4.45 -19.54
N PHE A 187 1.77 -5.63 -18.96
CA PHE A 187 1.37 -6.91 -19.53
C PHE A 187 -0.04 -7.33 -19.09
N GLN A 188 -0.80 -6.46 -18.40
CA GLN A 188 -2.14 -6.79 -17.89
C GLN A 188 -3.03 -7.40 -18.98
N HIS A 189 -3.00 -6.88 -20.21
CA HIS A 189 -3.86 -7.35 -21.30
C HIS A 189 -3.53 -8.79 -21.72
N HIS A 190 -2.27 -9.21 -21.59
CA HIS A 190 -1.86 -10.56 -21.89
C HIS A 190 -2.31 -11.53 -20.78
N PHE A 191 -2.11 -11.14 -19.51
CA PHE A 191 -2.55 -11.94 -18.36
C PHE A 191 -4.08 -12.06 -18.29
N ASN A 192 -4.81 -10.98 -18.54
CA ASN A 192 -6.28 -11.01 -18.57
C ASN A 192 -6.77 -11.97 -19.64
N ARG A 193 -6.21 -11.91 -20.86
CA ARG A 193 -6.60 -12.80 -21.95
C ARG A 193 -6.23 -14.26 -21.70
N LEU A 194 -5.11 -14.52 -21.03
CA LEU A 194 -4.64 -15.87 -20.71
C LEU A 194 -5.45 -16.52 -19.58
N LEU A 195 -5.78 -15.76 -18.53
CA LEU A 195 -6.42 -16.29 -17.32
C LEU A 195 -7.95 -16.24 -17.36
N LEU A 196 -8.53 -15.23 -18.03
CA LEU A 196 -10.00 -15.05 -18.11
C LEU A 196 -10.60 -15.51 -19.44
N GLY A 197 -9.78 -15.91 -20.42
CA GLY A 197 -10.24 -16.08 -21.80
C GLY A 197 -10.54 -14.74 -22.46
N ALA A 198 -10.77 -14.74 -23.78
CA ALA A 198 -10.78 -13.55 -24.62
C ALA A 198 -11.86 -12.49 -24.34
N ASP A 199 -12.74 -12.67 -23.34
CA ASP A 199 -13.79 -11.71 -23.00
C ASP A 199 -13.80 -11.44 -21.49
N ALA A 200 -13.30 -10.27 -21.09
CA ALA A 200 -13.61 -9.75 -19.76
C ALA A 200 -15.14 -9.63 -19.63
N PRO A 201 -15.75 -10.01 -18.50
CA PRO A 201 -17.20 -9.86 -18.32
C PRO A 201 -17.62 -8.40 -18.59
N PRO A 202 -18.70 -8.17 -19.36
CA PRO A 202 -19.10 -6.84 -19.78
C PRO A 202 -19.48 -6.02 -18.55
N GLY A 203 -18.61 -5.11 -18.12
CA GLY A 203 -18.83 -4.28 -16.94
C GLY A 203 -17.57 -3.65 -16.34
N VAL A 204 -16.38 -4.21 -16.58
CA VAL A 204 -15.12 -3.60 -16.11
C VAL A 204 -14.46 -2.82 -17.24
N SER A 205 -15.10 -1.73 -17.68
CA SER A 205 -14.42 -0.73 -18.51
C SER A 205 -13.41 0.00 -17.64
N SER A 206 -12.12 -0.29 -17.83
CA SER A 206 -11.02 0.46 -17.21
C SER A 206 -10.73 1.79 -17.91
N ALA A 207 -11.51 2.17 -18.93
CA ALA A 207 -11.41 3.46 -19.58
C ALA A 207 -12.39 4.44 -18.91
N PRO A 208 -11.95 5.64 -18.47
CA PRO A 208 -12.89 6.71 -18.15
C PRO A 208 -13.72 6.99 -19.42
N PRO A 209 -15.05 7.15 -19.30
CA PRO A 209 -15.89 7.41 -20.46
C PRO A 209 -15.38 8.67 -21.17
N THR A 210 -15.03 8.55 -22.44
CA THR A 210 -14.70 9.71 -23.26
C THR A 210 -15.95 10.60 -23.34
N PRO A 211 -15.85 11.90 -23.02
CA PRO A 211 -16.97 12.80 -23.25
C PRO A 211 -17.26 12.77 -24.75
N LYS A 212 -18.43 12.26 -25.14
CA LYS A 212 -18.92 12.46 -26.50
C LYS A 212 -19.22 13.94 -26.63
N GLU A 213 -18.39 14.66 -27.37
CA GLU A 213 -18.66 16.02 -27.82
C GLU A 213 -19.82 15.95 -28.83
N ASN A 214 -21.05 15.87 -28.32
CA ASN A 214 -22.23 16.13 -29.11
C ASN A 214 -22.49 17.62 -29.04
N GLY A 215 -22.36 18.29 -30.18
CA GLY A 215 -22.78 19.68 -30.33
C GLY A 215 -24.23 19.85 -29.89
N GLY A 216 -24.44 20.80 -28.97
CA GLY A 216 -25.75 21.34 -28.62
C GLY A 216 -26.39 20.77 -27.35
N GLY A 217 -26.42 21.60 -26.30
CA GLY A 217 -27.38 21.51 -25.20
C GLY A 217 -26.90 20.75 -23.97
N GLY A 218 -26.54 21.49 -22.92
CA GLY A 218 -26.11 20.96 -21.63
C GLY A 218 -27.16 20.11 -20.94
N GLY A 219 -26.81 18.86 -20.67
CA GLY A 219 -27.51 17.95 -19.76
C GLY A 219 -26.56 16.85 -19.34
N TRP A 220 -26.35 16.67 -18.03
CA TRP A 220 -25.64 15.52 -17.51
C TRP A 220 -26.40 14.23 -17.89
N PRO A 221 -25.71 13.16 -18.36
CA PRO A 221 -26.40 11.92 -18.74
C PRO A 221 -27.08 11.30 -17.52
N SER A 222 -28.34 10.88 -17.67
CA SER A 222 -29.11 10.30 -16.58
C SER A 222 -28.59 8.91 -16.19
N VAL A 223 -28.70 8.55 -14.91
CA VAL A 223 -28.23 7.29 -14.30
C VAL A 223 -28.69 6.02 -15.06
N LYS A 224 -29.76 6.08 -15.85
CA LYS A 224 -30.24 4.96 -16.67
C LYS A 224 -29.32 4.60 -17.86
N GLU A 225 -28.48 5.53 -18.32
CA GLU A 225 -27.58 5.32 -19.46
C GLU A 225 -26.26 4.64 -19.04
N TRP A 226 -25.99 4.52 -17.73
CA TRP A 226 -24.79 3.92 -17.14
C TRP A 226 -24.86 2.39 -17.03
N GLY A 227 -25.47 1.71 -18.01
CA GLY A 227 -25.31 0.26 -18.17
C GLY A 227 -25.98 -0.62 -17.10
N VAL A 228 -27.24 -0.37 -16.75
CA VAL A 228 -28.07 -1.34 -15.98
C VAL A 228 -28.77 -2.37 -16.89
N ALA A 229 -28.47 -2.40 -18.18
CA ALA A 229 -28.99 -3.41 -19.10
C ALA A 229 -28.24 -4.75 -18.93
N GLY A 230 -28.56 -5.49 -17.86
CA GLY A 230 -28.01 -6.83 -17.61
C GLY A 230 -28.44 -7.54 -16.33
N LEU A 231 -29.29 -6.94 -15.49
CA LEU A 231 -29.89 -7.61 -14.32
C LEU A 231 -31.41 -7.64 -14.46
N THR A 232 -31.91 -8.40 -15.43
CA THR A 232 -33.26 -8.99 -15.35
C THR A 232 -33.13 -10.36 -14.70
N LEU A 233 -33.87 -10.52 -13.60
CA LEU A 233 -33.97 -11.67 -12.72
C LEU A 233 -34.14 -13.01 -13.47
N GLY A 234 -33.38 -14.01 -13.01
CA GLY A 234 -33.60 -15.45 -13.18
C GLY A 234 -32.99 -16.17 -11.99
#